data_AF-A0A0D6B5V8-F1
#
_entry.id   AF-A0A0D6B5V8-F1
#
_cell.length_a   1.000
_cell.length_b   1.000
_cell.length_c   1.000
_cell.angle_alpha   90.00
_cell.angle_beta   90.00
_cell.angle_gamma   90.00
#
_symmetry.space_group_name_H-M   'P 1'
#
loop_
_entity.id
_entity.type
_entity.pdbx_description
1 polymer ?
#
loop_
_entity_poly.entity_id
_entity_poly.type
_entity_poly.pdbx_seq_one_letter_code
_entity_poly.pdbx_strand_id
1 'polypeptide(L)' 'MAPPKKDTEALTVRLSRELIDAIDDRRRVEPDLPTRPEMIRRALLQWLELTGESRG' A
#
# COMPACT_ATOMS: atom_id res chain seq x y z
N MET A 1 22.26 -18.61 -11.38
CA MET A 1 22.27 -17.35 -10.61
C MET A 1 20.86 -17.19 -10.04
N ALA A 2 20.65 -17.43 -8.75
CA ALA A 2 19.34 -17.17 -8.16
C ALA A 2 19.11 -15.65 -8.12
N PRO A 3 17.91 -15.14 -8.45
CA PRO A 3 17.63 -13.73 -8.31
C PRO A 3 17.80 -13.33 -6.84
N PRO A 4 18.31 -12.13 -6.54
CA PRO A 4 18.42 -11.65 -5.16
C PRO A 4 17.06 -11.75 -4.49
N LYS A 5 17.02 -12.35 -3.29
CA LYS A 5 15.80 -12.40 -2.49
C LYS A 5 15.37 -10.95 -2.23
N LYS A 6 14.20 -10.57 -2.74
CA LYS A 6 13.58 -9.31 -2.36
C LYS A 6 13.11 -9.48 -0.92
N ASP A 7 13.47 -8.55 -0.04
CA ASP A 7 13.08 -8.52 1.37
C ASP A 7 11.60 -8.09 1.49
N THR A 8 10.71 -8.83 0.83
CA THR A 8 9.30 -8.53 0.68
C THR A 8 8.51 -9.83 0.65
N GLU A 9 7.51 -9.96 1.51
CA GLU A 9 6.60 -11.09 1.54
C GLU A 9 5.21 -10.67 1.03
N ALA A 10 4.54 -11.54 0.28
CA ALA A 10 3.17 -11.28 -0.18
C ALA A 10 2.17 -11.53 0.96
N LEU A 11 1.23 -10.61 1.14
CA LEU A 11 0.15 -10.72 2.14
C LEU A 11 -1.21 -10.69 1.46
N THR A 12 -2.10 -11.61 1.86
CA THR A 12 -3.52 -11.55 1.46
C THR A 12 -4.31 -10.76 2.49
N VAL A 13 -4.96 -9.68 2.06
CA VAL A 13 -5.82 -8.84 2.91
C VAL A 13 -7.25 -8.86 2.37
N ARG A 14 -8.23 -9.02 3.27
CA ARG A 14 -9.65 -8.92 2.94
C ARG A 14 -10.14 -7.51 3.27
N LEU A 15 -10.65 -6.81 2.28
CA LEU A 15 -11.20 -5.46 2.40
C LEU A 15 -12.67 -5.47 1.96
N SER A 16 -13.47 -4.54 2.46
CA SER A 16 -14.83 -4.33 1.97
C SER A 16 -14.81 -3.82 0.53
N ARG A 17 -15.91 -4.03 -0.21
CA ARG A 17 -16.06 -3.53 -1.59
C ARG A 17 -15.85 -2.02 -1.65
N GLU A 18 -16.48 -1.30 -0.75
CA GLU A 18 -16.41 0.16 -0.68
C GLU A 18 -14.97 0.66 -0.49
N LEU A 19 -14.19 0.00 0.35
CA LEU A 19 -12.78 0.37 0.55
C LEU A 19 -11.93 0.07 -0.70
N ILE A 20 -12.20 -1.03 -1.41
CA ILE A 20 -11.54 -1.34 -2.68
C ILE A 20 -11.84 -0.25 -3.72
N ASP A 21 -13.11 0.16 -3.83
CA ASP A 21 -13.52 1.19 -4.78
C ASP A 21 -12.88 2.55 -4.44
N ALA A 22 -12.80 2.92 -3.16
CA ALA A 22 -12.11 4.13 -2.71
C ALA A 22 -10.60 4.13 -3.00
N ILE A 23 -9.94 2.96 -2.93
CA ILE A 23 -8.54 2.78 -3.33
C ILE A 23 -8.40 2.93 -4.84
N ASP A 24 -9.31 2.31 -5.61
CA ASP A 24 -9.30 2.35 -7.06
C ASP A 24 -9.52 3.78 -7.61
N ASP A 25 -10.40 4.57 -6.99
CA ASP A 25 -10.60 5.98 -7.36
C ASP A 25 -9.38 6.84 -7.06
N ARG A 26 -8.73 6.67 -5.89
CA ARG A 26 -7.45 7.35 -5.60
C ARG A 26 -6.38 6.96 -6.61
N ARG A 27 -6.29 5.67 -6.95
CA ARG A 27 -5.30 5.16 -7.92
C ARG A 27 -5.42 5.81 -9.30
N ARG A 28 -6.63 6.19 -9.72
CA ARG A 28 -6.89 6.81 -11.03
C ARG A 28 -6.38 8.24 -11.14
N VAL A 29 -6.27 8.96 -10.01
CA VAL A 29 -5.83 10.36 -9.99
C VAL A 29 -4.31 10.50 -9.79
N GLU A 30 -3.64 9.42 -9.39
CA GLU A 30 -2.18 9.39 -9.25
C GLU A 30 -1.49 9.43 -10.62
N PRO A 31 -0.44 10.25 -10.79
CA PRO A 31 0.21 10.45 -12.08
C PRO A 31 0.94 9.21 -12.59
N ASP A 32 1.38 8.33 -11.69
CA ASP A 32 2.12 7.11 -12.01
C ASP A 32 1.22 5.86 -12.09
N LEU A 33 -0.11 6.01 -11.90
CA LEU A 33 -1.10 4.94 -11.93
C LEU A 33 -0.62 3.66 -11.20
N PRO A 34 -0.31 3.76 -9.90
CA PRO A 34 0.27 2.66 -9.14
C PRO A 34 -0.66 1.44 -9.14
N THR A 35 -0.12 0.25 -8.86
CA THR A 35 -0.97 -0.94 -8.71
C THR A 35 -1.76 -0.90 -7.40
N ARG A 36 -2.82 -1.70 -7.26
CA ARG A 36 -3.56 -1.78 -5.99
C ARG A 36 -2.66 -2.15 -4.80
N PRO A 37 -1.78 -3.17 -4.88
CA PRO A 37 -0.83 -3.45 -3.81
C PRO A 37 0.07 -2.26 -3.47
N GLU A 38 0.53 -1.50 -4.47
CA GLU A 38 1.37 -0.34 -4.23
C GLU A 38 0.61 0.82 -3.58
N MET A 39 -0.66 1.06 -3.95
CA MET A 39 -1.52 2.02 -3.26
C MET A 39 -1.74 1.65 -1.81
N ILE A 40 -2.01 0.38 -1.53
CA ILE A 40 -2.17 -0.13 -0.17
C ILE A 40 -0.88 0.08 0.62
N ARG A 41 0.29 -0.22 0.03
CA ARG A 41 1.59 0.03 0.64
C ARG A 41 1.80 1.51 0.98
N ARG A 42 1.52 2.43 0.05
CA ARG A 42 1.62 3.89 0.27
C ARG A 42 0.69 4.36 1.38
N ALA A 43 -0.53 3.84 1.44
CA ALA A 43 -1.51 4.18 2.48
C ALA A 43 -1.05 3.70 3.87
N LEU A 44 -0.50 2.49 3.96
CA LEU A 44 0.04 1.95 5.22
C LEU A 44 1.25 2.76 5.71
N LEU A 45 2.17 3.14 4.81
CA LEU A 45 3.32 3.97 5.16
C LEU A 45 2.88 5.35 5.69
N GLN A 46 1.96 6.02 4.98
CA GLN A 46 1.41 7.30 5.43
C GLN A 46 0.68 7.17 6.77
N TRP A 47 -0.11 6.10 6.96
CA TRP A 47 -0.79 5.87 8.22
C TRP A 47 0.19 5.65 9.39
N LEU A 48 1.26 4.88 9.18
CA LEU A 48 2.31 4.68 10.18
C LEU A 48 3.07 5.97 10.51
N GLU A 49 3.29 6.85 9.53
CA GLU A 49 3.88 8.17 9.74
C GLU A 49 2.95 9.07 10.56
N LEU A 50 1.65 9.13 10.20
CA LEU A 50 0.64 9.93 10.91
C LEU A 50 0.38 9.46 12.34
N THR A 51 0.52 8.15 12.59
CA THR A 51 0.35 7.55 13.93
C THR A 51 1.67 7.44 14.70
N GLY A 52 2.77 7.91 14.10
CA GLY A 52 4.13 7.79 14.58
C GLY A 52 4.70 9.06 15.22
N GLU A 53 4.09 9.59 16.28
CA GLU A 53 4.79 10.32 17.35
C GLU A 53 4.62 9.45 18.63
N SER A 54 5.61 8.88 19.33
CA SER A 54 7.04 9.07 19.47
C SER A 54 7.65 7.68 19.74
N ARG A 55 8.62 7.24 18.93
CA ARG A 55 9.61 6.26 19.41
C ARG A 55 10.88 7.03 19.75
N GLY A 56 10.77 7.86 20.79
CA GLY A 56 11.93 8.18 21.63
C GLY A 56 12.43 6.93 22.35
#